data_AF-A0A7K7AIA1-F1
#
_entry.id   AF-A0A7K7AIA1-F1
#
_cell.length_a   1.000
_cell.length_b   1.000
_cell.length_c   1.000
_cell.angle_alpha   90.00
_cell.angle_beta   90.00
_cell.angle_gamma   90.00
#
_symmetry.space_group_name_H-M   'P 1'
#
loop_
_entity.id
_entity.type
_entity.pdbx_description
1 polymer ?
#
loop_
_entity_poly.entity_id
_entity_poly.type
_entity_poly.pdbx_seq_one_letter_code
_entity_poly.pdbx_strand_id
1 'polypeptide(L)'
;DLLQDGFGKHPFYYCLVAEVEKKKQSERICTVGYAMYNFNYDPRVGKLLYLKDFYITEPYRGKCICYQSHYFNITCTALETNCSCMHFLVFIHNQPSVEYYLRRGASNLSTEEGWHLFRFSKETLLRIAAE
;
A
#
# COMPACT_ATOMS: atom_id res chain seq x y z
N ASP A 1 -12.86 12.64 6.71
CA ASP A 1 -13.19 13.03 5.32
C ASP A 1 -11.92 12.76 4.55
N LEU A 2 -11.99 11.97 3.47
CA LEU A 2 -10.81 11.45 2.77
C LEU A 2 -9.82 12.57 2.40
N LEU A 3 -10.32 13.74 1.99
CA LEU A 3 -9.46 14.88 1.68
C LEU A 3 -8.73 15.43 2.92
N GLN A 4 -9.44 15.57 4.04
CA GLN A 4 -8.84 16.00 5.30
C GLN A 4 -7.85 14.97 5.85
N ASP A 5 -8.19 13.69 5.72
CA ASP A 5 -7.42 12.57 6.26
C ASP A 5 -6.12 12.35 5.45
N GLY A 6 -6.11 12.65 4.16
CA GLY A 6 -4.94 12.49 3.28
C GLY A 6 -4.13 13.76 3.00
N PHE A 7 -4.75 14.94 3.08
CA PHE A 7 -4.13 16.21 2.67
C PHE A 7 -4.19 17.30 3.75
N GLY A 8 -4.65 16.95 4.96
CA GLY A 8 -4.57 17.84 6.12
C GLY A 8 -3.14 18.02 6.64
N LYS A 9 -2.99 18.85 7.68
CA LYS A 9 -1.69 19.12 8.32
C LYS A 9 -0.99 17.85 8.86
N HIS A 10 -1.77 16.85 9.25
CA HIS A 10 -1.32 15.58 9.79
C HIS A 10 -2.00 14.44 9.03
N PRO A 11 -1.48 14.06 7.84
CA PRO A 11 -2.11 13.05 7.01
C PRO A 11 -2.00 11.65 7.65
N PHE A 12 -3.10 10.90 7.61
CA PHE A 12 -3.19 9.51 8.06
C PHE A 12 -2.71 8.52 6.99
N TYR A 13 -2.72 8.93 5.73
CA TYR A 13 -2.24 8.13 4.61
C TYR A 13 -1.60 9.03 3.55
N TYR A 14 -0.79 8.42 2.71
CA TYR A 14 -0.14 9.01 1.56
C TYR A 14 -0.51 8.23 0.30
N CYS A 15 -0.52 8.91 -0.84
CA CYS A 15 -0.82 8.30 -2.12
C CYS A 15 0.23 8.64 -3.16
N LEU A 16 0.63 7.64 -3.93
CA LEU A 16 1.38 7.80 -5.18
C LEU A 16 0.46 7.44 -6.34
N VAL A 17 0.52 8.22 -7.42
CA VAL A 17 -0.30 8.00 -8.61
C VAL A 17 0.57 7.78 -9.84
N ALA A 18 0.17 6.81 -10.66
CA ALA A 18 0.83 6.49 -11.90
C ALA A 18 0.16 7.22 -13.03
N GLU A 19 0.94 8.02 -13.76
CA GLU A 19 0.43 8.87 -14.82
C GLU A 19 1.14 8.59 -16.14
N VAL A 20 0.39 8.63 -17.24
CA VAL A 20 0.94 8.49 -18.59
C VAL A 20 0.43 9.60 -19.50
N GLU A 21 1.32 10.11 -20.34
CA GLU A 21 0.97 11.07 -21.39
C GLU A 21 0.26 10.38 -22.55
N LYS A 22 -0.92 10.88 -22.93
CA LYS A 22 -1.61 10.43 -24.14
C LYS A 22 -1.13 11.23 -25.35
N LYS A 23 -0.51 10.54 -26.32
CA LYS A 23 0.03 11.14 -27.56
C LYS A 23 -1.03 11.65 -28.56
N LYS A 24 -2.34 11.45 -28.32
CA LYS A 24 -3.40 11.87 -29.25
C LYS A 24 -4.51 12.57 -28.47
N GLN A 25 -4.70 13.85 -28.81
CA GLN A 25 -5.59 14.85 -28.22
C GLN A 25 -5.01 15.56 -26.99
N SER A 26 -4.86 16.87 -27.14
CA SER A 26 -4.48 17.90 -26.17
C SER A 26 -4.62 17.49 -24.70
N GLU A 27 -3.47 17.41 -24.03
CA GLU A 27 -3.26 17.52 -22.58
C GLU A 27 -4.31 16.85 -21.69
N ARG A 28 -4.35 15.52 -21.70
CA ARG A 28 -4.84 14.78 -20.53
C ARG A 28 -3.84 13.73 -20.12
N ILE A 29 -3.07 14.11 -19.09
CA ILE A 29 -2.39 13.15 -18.22
C ILE A 29 -3.45 12.14 -17.75
N CYS A 30 -3.19 10.86 -17.95
CA CYS A 30 -4.12 9.80 -17.59
C CYS A 30 -3.55 9.04 -16.41
N THR A 31 -4.26 9.05 -15.28
CA THR A 31 -3.94 8.19 -14.14
C THR A 31 -4.25 6.73 -14.49
N VAL A 32 -3.24 5.86 -14.40
CA VAL A 32 -3.29 4.44 -14.78
C VAL A 32 -3.09 3.50 -13.60
N GLY A 33 -2.82 4.04 -12.41
CA GLY A 33 -2.66 3.27 -11.19
C GLY A 33 -2.42 4.17 -9.99
N TYR A 34 -2.44 3.58 -8.80
CA TYR A 34 -2.13 4.26 -7.56
C TYR A 34 -1.60 3.28 -6.51
N ALA A 35 -0.95 3.84 -5.50
CA ALA A 35 -0.56 3.14 -4.29
C ALA A 35 -0.88 4.01 -3.08
N MET A 36 -1.58 3.46 -2.10
CA MET A 36 -1.89 4.12 -0.83
C MET A 36 -1.10 3.46 0.28
N TYR A 37 -0.42 4.24 1.11
CA TYR A 37 0.38 3.74 2.22
C TYR A 37 0.34 4.66 3.43
N ASN A 38 0.75 4.15 4.57
CA ASN A 38 0.98 4.93 5.78
C ASN A 38 2.21 4.40 6.52
N PHE A 39 2.62 5.07 7.60
CA PHE A 39 3.71 4.59 8.46
C PHE A 39 3.14 3.95 9.71
N ASN A 40 3.71 2.82 10.08
CA ASN A 40 3.42 2.12 11.33
C ASN A 40 4.74 1.95 12.12
N TYR A 41 4.61 1.40 13.33
CA TYR A 41 5.74 1.09 14.18
C TYR A 41 5.60 -0.32 14.74
N ASP A 42 6.67 -1.09 14.69
CA ASP A 42 6.78 -2.38 15.35
C ASP A 42 7.85 -2.30 16.45
N PRO A 43 7.58 -2.72 17.69
CA PRO A 43 8.55 -2.62 18.78
C PRO A 43 9.87 -3.36 18.55
N ARG A 44 9.90 -4.39 17.69
CA ARG A 44 11.09 -5.22 17.42
C ARG A 44 11.93 -4.63 16.29
N VAL A 45 11.30 -4.11 15.24
CA VAL A 45 12.01 -3.65 14.02
C VAL A 45 12.01 -2.13 13.83
N GLY A 46 11.19 -1.39 14.59
CA GLY A 46 11.09 0.07 14.54
C GLY A 46 10.07 0.57 13.51
N LYS A 47 10.43 1.67 12.82
CA LYS A 47 9.56 2.29 11.80
C LYS A 47 9.38 1.35 10.61
N LEU A 48 8.16 1.24 10.12
CA LEU A 48 7.86 0.45 8.93
C LEU A 48 6.82 1.15 8.05
N LEU A 49 6.90 0.89 6.74
CA LEU A 49 5.91 1.35 5.77
C LEU A 49 4.80 0.30 5.66
N TYR A 50 3.55 0.73 5.72
CA TYR A 50 2.41 -0.16 5.54
C TYR A 50 1.67 0.19 4.25
N LEU A 51 1.74 -0.71 3.27
CA LEU A 51 1.06 -0.54 1.98
C LEU A 51 -0.40 -1.00 2.14
N LYS A 52 -1.33 -0.05 2.00
CA LYS A 52 -2.77 -0.23 2.20
C LYS A 52 -3.48 -0.74 0.96
N ASP A 53 -3.23 -0.10 -0.17
CA ASP A 53 -3.82 -0.47 -1.45
C ASP A 53 -2.80 -0.23 -2.58
N PHE A 54 -2.85 -1.08 -3.58
CA PHE A 54 -2.00 -1.00 -4.76
C PHE A 54 -2.77 -1.52 -5.97
N TYR A 55 -2.98 -0.64 -6.94
CA TYR A 55 -3.77 -0.97 -8.11
C TYR A 55 -3.20 -0.36 -9.38
N ILE A 56 -3.22 -1.15 -10.46
CA ILE A 56 -2.91 -0.70 -11.81
C ILE A 56 -4.04 -1.14 -12.74
N THR A 57 -4.48 -0.22 -13.60
CA THR A 57 -5.49 -0.46 -14.63
C THR A 57 -5.05 -1.56 -15.60
N GLU A 58 -5.99 -2.41 -16.01
CA GLU A 58 -5.74 -3.61 -16.82
C GLU A 58 -4.84 -3.41 -18.05
N PRO A 59 -5.04 -2.37 -18.89
CA PRO A 59 -4.23 -2.16 -20.09
C PRO A 59 -2.75 -1.84 -19.79
N TYR A 60 -2.42 -1.53 -18.53
CA TYR A 60 -1.10 -1.16 -18.06
C TYR A 60 -0.48 -2.19 -17.12
N ARG A 61 -1.21 -3.27 -16.77
CA ARG A 61 -0.65 -4.39 -16.01
C ARG A 61 0.41 -5.11 -16.86
N GLY A 62 1.50 -5.55 -16.22
CA GLY A 62 2.62 -6.21 -16.90
C GLY A 62 3.50 -5.30 -17.77
N LYS A 63 3.15 -4.01 -17.93
CA LYS A 63 4.04 -3.03 -18.56
C LYS A 63 5.06 -2.56 -17.53
N CYS A 64 6.34 -2.86 -17.77
CA CYS A 64 7.43 -2.63 -16.84
C CYS A 64 7.53 -1.18 -16.33
N ILE A 65 7.19 -0.19 -17.17
CA ILE A 65 7.46 1.23 -16.89
C ILE A 65 6.64 1.76 -15.70
N CYS A 66 5.32 1.55 -15.68
CA CYS A 66 4.46 2.06 -14.60
C CYS A 66 4.63 1.23 -13.32
N TYR A 67 4.83 -0.08 -13.47
CA TYR A 67 4.94 -1.00 -12.35
C TYR A 67 6.27 -0.83 -11.61
N GLN A 68 7.39 -0.84 -12.34
CA GLN A 68 8.72 -0.71 -11.74
C GLN A 68 8.89 0.66 -11.10
N SER A 69 8.43 1.74 -11.75
CA SER A 69 8.53 3.09 -11.16
C SER A 69 7.72 3.23 -9.87
N HIS A 70 6.51 2.66 -9.77
CA HIS A 70 5.71 2.78 -8.54
C HIS A 70 6.25 1.96 -7.38
N TYR A 71 6.55 0.68 -7.63
CA TYR A 71 7.14 -0.16 -6.60
C TYR A 71 8.51 0.39 -6.16
N PHE A 72 9.31 0.88 -7.11
CA PHE A 72 10.58 1.56 -6.84
C PHE A 72 10.35 2.81 -6.00
N ASN A 73 9.40 3.69 -6.35
CA ASN A 73 9.14 4.91 -5.60
C ASN A 73 8.66 4.64 -4.16
N ILE A 74 7.82 3.61 -3.94
CA ILE A 74 7.41 3.20 -2.59
C ILE A 74 8.62 2.65 -1.82
N THR A 75 9.48 1.88 -2.49
CA THR A 75 10.69 1.33 -1.87
C THR A 75 11.69 2.44 -1.53
N CYS A 76 11.91 3.41 -2.42
CA CYS A 76 12.71 4.61 -2.15
C CYS A 76 12.13 5.41 -0.99
N THR A 77 10.80 5.59 -0.95
CA THR A 77 10.13 6.25 0.18
C THR A 77 10.40 5.54 1.50
N ALA A 78 10.33 4.19 1.52
CA ALA A 78 10.65 3.41 2.70
C ALA A 78 12.11 3.60 3.15
N LEU A 79 13.05 3.63 2.20
CA LEU A 79 14.48 3.85 2.49
C LEU A 79 14.75 5.27 2.99
N GLU A 80 14.22 6.30 2.34
CA GLU A 80 14.39 7.71 2.72
C GLU A 80 13.79 8.02 4.09
N THR A 81 12.69 7.34 4.46
CA THR A 81 12.04 7.50 5.76
C THR A 81 12.66 6.65 6.87
N ASN A 82 13.74 5.91 6.56
CA ASN A 82 14.44 4.99 7.45
C ASN A 82 13.47 3.96 8.06
N CYS A 83 12.64 3.35 7.20
CA CYS A 83 11.81 2.22 7.53
C CYS A 83 12.61 0.92 7.37
N SER A 84 12.51 0.02 8.35
CA SER A 84 13.24 -1.25 8.35
C SER A 84 12.60 -2.30 7.43
N CYS A 85 11.28 -2.20 7.21
CA CYS A 85 10.54 -3.13 6.36
C CYS A 85 9.25 -2.48 5.80
N MET A 86 8.60 -3.23 4.90
CA MET A 86 7.27 -2.91 4.37
C MET A 86 6.30 -4.05 4.64
N HIS A 87 5.15 -3.76 5.25
CA HIS A 87 4.07 -4.72 5.50
C HIS A 87 2.85 -4.41 4.62
N PHE A 88 2.10 -5.46 4.26
CA PHE A 88 0.85 -5.37 3.52
C PHE A 88 0.03 -6.64 3.70
N LEU A 89 -1.24 -6.58 3.33
CA LEU A 89 -2.13 -7.74 3.31
C LEU A 89 -2.40 -8.15 1.87
N VAL A 90 -2.39 -9.46 1.63
CA VAL A 90 -2.79 -10.04 0.35
C VAL A 90 -3.94 -11.01 0.62
N PHE A 91 -4.98 -10.92 -0.20
CA PHE A 91 -6.03 -11.92 -0.17
C PHE A 91 -5.46 -13.25 -0.69
N ILE A 92 -5.44 -14.29 0.15
CA ILE A 92 -4.70 -15.53 -0.16
C ILE A 92 -5.18 -16.23 -1.43
N HIS A 93 -6.46 -16.10 -1.79
CA HIS A 93 -7.00 -16.65 -3.03
C HIS A 93 -6.61 -15.85 -4.30
N ASN A 94 -6.01 -14.67 -4.16
CA ASN A 94 -5.44 -13.91 -5.26
C ASN A 94 -4.01 -14.39 -5.56
N GLN A 95 -3.94 -15.59 -6.12
CA GLN A 95 -2.69 -16.27 -6.44
C GLN A 95 -1.73 -15.41 -7.29
N PRO A 96 -2.19 -14.64 -8.32
CA PRO A 96 -1.31 -13.74 -9.07
C PRO A 96 -0.60 -12.71 -8.20
N SER A 97 -1.29 -12.11 -7.23
CA SER A 97 -0.68 -11.14 -6.30
C SER A 97 0.27 -11.81 -5.31
N VAL A 98 -0.10 -12.97 -4.77
CA VAL A 98 0.76 -13.73 -3.85
C VAL A 98 2.08 -14.07 -4.52
N GLU A 99 2.05 -14.71 -5.69
CA GLU A 99 3.26 -15.07 -6.45
C GLU A 99 4.06 -13.85 -6.92
N TYR A 100 3.37 -12.74 -7.18
CA TYR A 100 4.02 -11.50 -7.55
C TYR A 100 4.92 -10.97 -6.43
N TYR A 101 4.44 -10.98 -5.18
CA TYR A 101 5.18 -10.48 -4.02
C TYR A 101 6.26 -11.47 -3.55
N LEU A 102 5.95 -12.77 -3.51
CA LEU A 102 6.92 -13.81 -3.14
C LEU A 102 8.16 -13.80 -4.05
N ARG A 103 7.97 -13.66 -5.38
CA ARG A 103 9.09 -13.54 -6.34
C ARG A 103 9.98 -12.31 -6.13
N ARG A 104 9.56 -11.36 -5.28
CA ARG A 104 10.31 -10.14 -4.94
C ARG A 104 10.85 -10.16 -3.52
N GLY A 105 10.84 -11.32 -2.87
CA GLY A 105 11.41 -11.50 -1.53
C GLY A 105 10.47 -11.14 -0.40
N ALA A 106 9.16 -11.02 -0.64
CA ALA A 106 8.20 -10.93 0.46
C ALA A 106 8.07 -12.29 1.17
N SER A 107 7.95 -12.25 2.50
CA SER A 107 7.67 -13.42 3.35
C SER A 107 6.21 -13.42 3.81
N ASN A 108 5.63 -14.61 4.01
CA ASN A 108 4.25 -14.73 4.49
C ASN A 108 4.21 -14.90 6.01
N LEU A 109 4.10 -13.77 6.72
CA LEU A 109 4.09 -13.74 8.19
C LEU A 109 2.94 -14.54 8.82
N SER A 110 1.80 -14.70 8.14
CA SER A 110 0.69 -15.50 8.64
C SER A 110 1.05 -16.99 8.70
N THR A 111 1.84 -17.48 7.74
CA THR A 111 2.30 -18.88 7.70
C THR A 111 3.58 -19.08 8.50
N GLU A 112 4.53 -18.14 8.42
CA GLU A 112 5.86 -18.26 9.05
C GLU A 112 5.81 -18.01 10.56
N GLU A 113 5.04 -17.02 11.01
CA GLU A 113 4.99 -16.60 12.41
C GLU A 113 3.62 -16.82 13.07
N GLY A 114 2.60 -17.23 12.31
CA GLY A 114 1.26 -17.50 12.84
C GLY A 114 0.45 -16.24 13.18
N TRP A 115 0.77 -15.10 12.59
CA TRP A 115 0.01 -13.86 12.82
C TRP A 115 -1.37 -13.91 12.17
N HIS A 116 -2.37 -13.45 12.92
CA HIS A 116 -3.74 -13.32 12.46
C HIS A 116 -4.23 -11.89 12.69
N LEU A 117 -4.90 -11.32 11.68
CA LEU A 117 -5.51 -10.00 11.79
C LEU A 117 -6.88 -10.10 12.48
N PHE A 118 -6.99 -9.51 13.66
CA PHE A 118 -8.26 -9.35 14.38
C PHE A 118 -8.76 -7.91 14.26
N ARG A 119 -10.08 -7.74 14.29
CA ARG A 119 -10.74 -6.43 14.20
C ARG A 119 -11.94 -6.34 15.14
N PHE A 120 -11.98 -5.31 15.97
CA PHE A 120 -13.22 -4.87 16.61
C PHE A 120 -13.99 -3.93 15.67
N SER A 121 -15.29 -4.16 15.52
CA SER A 121 -16.15 -3.24 14.79
C SER A 121 -16.34 -1.94 15.57
N LYS A 122 -16.80 -0.88 14.90
CA LYS A 122 -17.09 0.41 15.55
C LYS A 122 -18.09 0.24 16.69
N GLU A 123 -19.13 -0.56 16.48
CA GLU A 123 -20.17 -0.85 17.47
C GLU A 123 -19.59 -1.58 18.69
N THR A 124 -18.64 -2.50 18.44
CA THR A 124 -17.97 -3.22 19.53
C THR A 124 -17.08 -2.29 20.33
N LEU A 125 -16.33 -1.39 19.67
CA LEU A 125 -15.51 -0.37 20.35
C LEU A 125 -16.37 0.58 21.18
N LEU A 126 -17.52 1.03 20.65
CA LEU A 126 -18.45 1.89 21.38
C LEU A 126 -19.01 1.20 22.63
N ARG A 127 -19.33 -0.09 22.54
CA ARG A 127 -19.80 -0.87 23.68
C ARG A 127 -18.72 -0.99 24.76
N ILE A 128 -17.49 -1.35 24.38
CA ILE A 128 -16.37 -1.47 25.32
C ILE A 128 -16.06 -0.14 26.00
N ALA A 129 -16.13 0.98 25.28
CA ALA A 129 -15.86 2.30 25.85
C ALA A 129 -16.96 2.80 26.81
N ALA A 130 -18.14 2.17 26.79
CA ALA A 130 -19.26 2.50 27.67
C ALA A 130 -19.33 1.60 28.93
N GLU A 131 -18.43 0.61 29.03
CA GLU A 131 -18.19 -0.19 30.25
C GLU A 131 -17.26 0.55 31.22
#